data_AF-A0A4R3JMN3-F1
#
_entry.id   AF-A0A4R3JMN3-F1
#
_cell.length_a   1.000
_cell.length_b   1.000
_cell.length_c   1.000
_cell.angle_alpha   90.00
_cell.angle_beta   90.00
_cell.angle_gamma   90.00
#
_symmetry.space_group_name_H-M   'P 1'
#
loop_
_entity.id
_entity.type
_entity.pdbx_description
1 polymer ?
#
loop_
_entity_poly.entity_id
_entity_poly.type
_entity_poly.pdbx_seq_one_letter_code
_entity_poly.pdbx_strand_id
1 'polypeptide(L)'
;MDYYVGLDVSLRSVAVCVIDVDGKHVFERTVECEIDDIVRSLKKFPISKLRVGFESGAMSQHLYYGLRAAGFEVVCMEARQVNAALSAMRNKTDRTDARGIAQVLRSGWFSEVFIKSREAHAVRALLSSRKAIQKKCIDLANEVRGLFRVFGLRLPSRVDQGSFDERVRPLVEADPDLSHALLPLLDARVVLYKTYRELDRRVKQAASRDEICLRFMAIPGVGPIAALTFRAAVDDPARFTSSRTVAGSIRNSVYET
;
A
#
# COMPACT_ATOMS: atom_id res chain seq x y z
N MET A 1 19.50 26.04 17.57
CA MET A 1 19.42 26.33 16.13
C MET A 1 18.87 25.10 15.49
N ASP A 2 17.65 25.22 15.01
CA ASP A 2 16.88 24.11 14.47
C ASP A 2 17.20 23.96 12.98
N TYR A 3 17.09 22.74 12.49
CA TYR A 3 17.47 22.34 11.15
C TYR A 3 16.31 21.58 10.51
N TYR A 4 16.08 21.89 9.23
CA TYR A 4 15.05 21.26 8.43
C TYR A 4 15.73 20.41 7.35
N VAL A 5 15.37 19.13 7.32
CA VAL A 5 15.90 18.15 6.38
C VAL A 5 14.84 17.84 5.36
N GLY A 6 15.14 18.06 4.09
CA GLY A 6 14.32 17.58 2.98
C GLY A 6 14.95 16.32 2.40
N LEU A 7 14.14 15.28 2.25
CA LEU A 7 14.51 14.07 1.55
C LEU A 7 13.72 13.99 0.24
N ASP A 8 14.44 13.98 -0.87
CA ASP A 8 13.89 13.59 -2.17
C ASP A 8 14.20 12.11 -2.40
N VAL A 9 13.14 11.32 -2.54
CA VAL A 9 13.17 9.87 -2.32
C VAL A 9 12.94 9.14 -3.64
N SER A 10 13.93 8.36 -4.07
CA SER A 10 13.79 7.37 -5.13
C SER A 10 13.84 5.95 -4.55
N LEU A 11 13.65 4.94 -5.39
CA LEU A 11 13.67 3.54 -4.95
C LEU A 11 15.04 3.09 -4.38
N ARG A 12 16.15 3.63 -4.91
CA ARG A 12 17.51 3.17 -4.58
C ARG A 12 18.36 4.22 -3.87
N SER A 13 18.02 5.49 -4.01
CA SER A 13 18.78 6.59 -3.42
C SER A 13 17.87 7.67 -2.87
N VAL A 14 18.40 8.41 -1.90
CA VAL A 14 17.75 9.57 -1.30
C VAL A 14 18.71 10.75 -1.39
N ALA A 15 18.24 11.85 -1.99
CA ALA A 15 18.94 13.12 -1.90
C ALA A 15 18.53 13.81 -0.60
N VAL A 16 19.51 14.08 0.26
CA VAL A 16 19.35 14.69 1.58
C VAL A 16 19.82 16.13 1.49
N CYS A 17 18.97 17.08 1.87
CA CYS A 17 19.33 18.48 2.02
C CYS A 17 18.97 18.97 3.41
N VAL A 18 19.88 19.71 4.06
CA VAL A 18 19.69 20.32 5.38
C VAL A 18 19.83 21.83 5.26
N ILE A 19 18.82 22.54 5.75
CA ILE A 19 18.80 23.99 5.88
C ILE A 19 18.64 24.41 7.33
N ASP A 20 19.12 25.60 7.68
CA ASP A 20 18.85 26.20 8.99
C ASP A 20 17.51 26.97 9.04
N VAL A 21 17.24 27.60 10.18
CA VAL A 21 16.03 28.41 10.40
C VAL A 21 15.87 29.58 9.42
N ASP A 22 16.97 30.13 8.91
CA ASP A 22 16.96 31.22 7.93
C ASP A 22 16.79 30.71 6.49
N GLY A 23 16.83 29.39 6.31
CA GLY A 23 16.75 28.74 5.00
C GLY A 23 18.09 28.71 4.25
N LYS A 24 19.19 28.99 4.95
CA LYS A 24 20.53 28.84 4.40
C LYS A 24 20.86 27.36 4.31
N HIS A 25 21.42 26.96 3.18
CA HIS A 25 21.90 25.60 2.96
C HIS A 25 23.11 25.31 3.86
N VAL A 26 23.07 24.19 4.58
CA VAL A 26 24.11 23.77 5.53
C VAL A 26 24.75 22.45 5.11
N PHE A 27 23.98 21.55 4.50
CA PHE A 27 24.49 20.25 4.04
C PHE A 27 23.63 19.66 2.93
N GLU A 28 24.28 18.98 2.00
CA GLU A 28 23.64 18.21 0.94
C GLU A 28 24.46 16.96 0.63
N ARG A 29 23.76 15.83 0.43
CA ARG A 29 24.37 14.55 0.06
C ARG A 29 23.33 13.58 -0.50
N THR A 30 23.71 12.79 -1.49
CA THR A 30 22.94 11.61 -1.91
C THR A 30 23.46 10.36 -1.22
N VAL A 31 22.56 9.56 -0.68
CA VAL A 31 22.84 8.28 -0.01
C VAL A 31 21.94 7.17 -0.56
N GLU A 32 22.23 5.92 -0.21
CA GLU A 32 21.31 4.80 -0.49
C GLU A 32 19.99 5.00 0.28
N CYS A 33 18.89 4.49 -0.27
CA CYS A 33 17.55 4.60 0.35
C CYS A 33 17.38 3.60 1.52
N GLU A 34 18.35 3.61 2.44
CA GLU A 34 18.39 2.77 3.63
C GLU A 34 18.44 3.66 4.88
N ILE A 35 17.74 3.24 5.93
CA ILE A 35 17.59 4.05 7.16
C ILE A 35 18.95 4.38 7.77
N ASP A 36 19.84 3.40 7.85
CA ASP A 36 21.16 3.55 8.48
C ASP A 36 22.04 4.55 7.72
N ASP A 37 21.97 4.59 6.40
CA ASP A 37 22.74 5.53 5.58
C ASP A 37 22.21 6.96 5.69
N ILE A 38 20.88 7.12 5.73
CA ILE A 38 20.24 8.42 6.00
C ILE A 38 20.63 8.91 7.39
N VAL A 39 20.50 8.08 8.43
CA VAL A 39 20.90 8.41 9.81
C VAL A 39 22.37 8.80 9.87
N ARG A 40 23.25 7.99 9.26
CA ARG A 40 24.70 8.25 9.23
C ARG A 40 25.04 9.59 8.58
N SER A 41 24.30 9.99 7.54
CA SER A 41 24.47 11.29 6.88
C SER A 41 24.11 12.47 7.77
N LEU A 42 23.18 12.28 8.72
CA LEU A 42 22.65 13.31 9.62
C LEU A 42 23.34 13.36 11.00
N LYS A 43 24.19 12.37 11.35
CA LYS A 43 24.86 12.26 12.67
C LYS A 43 25.62 13.50 13.15
N LYS A 44 26.05 14.36 12.23
CA LYS A 44 26.78 15.61 12.54
C LYS A 44 25.89 16.72 13.10
N PHE A 45 24.57 16.56 13.08
CA PHE A 45 23.61 17.49 13.65
C PHE A 45 22.96 16.87 14.90
N PRO A 46 22.65 17.66 15.94
CA PRO A 46 21.90 17.17 17.08
C PRO A 46 20.49 16.73 16.64
N ILE A 47 20.14 15.45 16.88
CA ILE A 47 18.86 14.86 16.45
C ILE A 47 17.66 15.65 16.99
N SER A 48 17.73 16.13 18.24
CA SER A 48 16.66 16.93 18.87
C SER A 48 16.39 18.27 18.19
N LYS A 49 17.24 18.68 17.25
CA LYS A 49 17.10 19.92 16.48
C LYS A 49 16.80 19.65 15.00
N LEU A 50 16.65 18.39 14.60
CA LEU A 50 16.36 18.01 13.21
C LEU A 50 14.89 17.66 13.03
N ARG A 51 14.25 18.36 12.10
CA ARG A 51 12.95 17.98 11.56
C ARG A 51 13.13 17.46 10.14
N VAL A 52 12.68 16.24 9.88
CA VAL A 52 12.86 15.55 8.60
C VAL A 52 11.54 15.51 7.84
N GLY A 53 11.55 15.90 6.57
CA GLY A 53 10.38 15.99 5.71
C GLY A 53 10.63 15.32 4.36
N PHE A 54 9.62 14.62 3.86
CA PHE A 54 9.60 14.05 2.51
C PHE A 54 8.16 13.96 2.00
N GLU A 55 7.99 13.76 0.70
CA GLU A 55 6.68 13.61 0.10
C GLU A 55 6.12 12.18 0.17
N SER A 56 4.79 12.08 0.13
CA SER A 56 4.10 10.79 0.08
C SER A 56 4.43 10.02 -1.20
N GLY A 57 4.87 8.77 -1.04
CA GLY A 57 5.27 7.87 -2.11
C GLY A 57 5.46 6.44 -1.62
N ALA A 58 6.00 5.57 -2.47
CA ALA A 58 6.10 4.13 -2.20
C ALA A 58 6.96 3.79 -0.96
N MET A 59 8.02 4.58 -0.71
CA MET A 59 8.95 4.36 0.41
C MET A 59 8.56 5.10 1.70
N SER A 60 7.49 5.90 1.68
CA SER A 60 7.13 6.77 2.81
C SER A 60 6.94 6.01 4.11
N GLN A 61 6.34 4.83 4.07
CA GLN A 61 6.10 4.04 5.28
C GLN A 61 7.42 3.56 5.91
N HIS A 62 8.32 3.02 5.08
CA HIS A 62 9.62 2.51 5.53
C HIS A 62 10.45 3.64 6.14
N LEU A 63 10.53 4.77 5.44
CA LEU A 63 11.26 5.95 5.91
C LEU A 63 10.64 6.57 7.17
N TYR A 64 9.31 6.72 7.21
CA TYR A 64 8.62 7.34 8.35
C TYR A 64 8.92 6.58 9.65
N TYR A 65 8.67 5.26 9.67
CA TYR A 65 8.88 4.47 10.88
C TYR A 65 10.35 4.24 11.19
N GLY A 66 11.19 4.00 10.18
CA GLY A 66 12.62 3.78 10.39
C GLY A 66 13.31 5.00 11.00
N LEU A 67 13.01 6.19 10.46
CA LEU A 67 13.59 7.44 10.97
C LEU A 67 12.99 7.84 12.33
N ARG A 68 11.69 7.61 12.57
CA ARG A 68 11.08 7.80 13.90
C ARG A 68 11.70 6.88 14.94
N ALA A 69 11.96 5.61 14.60
CA ALA A 69 12.62 4.65 15.49
C ALA A 69 14.07 5.05 15.79
N ALA A 70 14.74 5.72 14.87
CA ALA A 70 16.06 6.32 15.07
C ALA A 70 16.03 7.65 15.85
N GLY A 71 14.85 8.12 16.28
CA GLY A 71 14.67 9.29 17.14
C GLY A 71 14.43 10.62 16.42
N PHE A 72 14.30 10.62 15.09
CA PHE A 72 14.01 11.86 14.34
C PHE A 72 12.55 12.29 14.47
N GLU A 73 12.30 13.60 14.43
CA GLU A 73 10.98 14.12 14.13
C GLU A 73 10.76 14.03 12.61
N VAL A 74 9.75 13.26 12.19
CA VAL A 74 9.51 12.96 10.78
C VAL A 74 8.11 13.39 10.35
N VAL A 75 8.04 14.07 9.21
CA VAL A 75 6.82 14.57 8.58
C VAL A 75 6.74 14.03 7.16
N CYS A 76 5.66 13.32 6.84
CA CYS A 76 5.33 12.97 5.46
C CYS A 76 4.36 14.01 4.91
N MET A 77 4.66 14.62 3.78
CA MET A 77 3.87 15.71 3.19
C MET A 77 3.10 15.24 1.95
N GLU A 78 1.96 15.87 1.67
CA GLU A 78 1.14 15.55 0.51
C GLU A 78 1.87 15.90 -0.81
N ALA A 79 2.14 14.88 -1.64
CA ALA A 79 3.00 15.02 -2.81
C ALA A 79 2.51 16.06 -3.83
N ARG A 80 1.20 16.24 -4.01
CA ARG A 80 0.70 17.25 -4.96
C ARG A 80 0.96 18.67 -4.47
N GLN A 81 0.77 18.93 -3.18
CA GLN A 81 1.09 20.22 -2.57
C GLN A 81 2.59 20.50 -2.58
N VAL A 82 3.42 19.49 -2.28
CA VAL A 82 4.89 19.61 -2.39
C VAL A 82 5.27 19.95 -3.83
N ASN A 83 4.81 19.19 -4.82
CA ASN A 83 5.11 19.44 -6.23
C ASN A 83 4.62 20.83 -6.71
N ALA A 84 3.43 21.26 -6.28
CA ALA A 84 2.93 22.61 -6.57
C ALA A 84 3.82 23.70 -5.96
N ALA A 85 4.29 23.51 -4.72
CA ALA A 85 5.20 24.43 -4.06
C ALA A 85 6.58 24.48 -4.74
N LEU A 86 7.12 23.32 -5.13
CA LEU A 86 8.37 23.22 -5.89
C LEU A 86 8.26 23.93 -7.25
N SER A 87 7.16 23.70 -7.96
CA SER A 87 6.90 24.30 -9.28
C SER A 87 6.74 25.83 -9.25
N ALA A 88 6.25 26.38 -8.13
CA ALA A 88 6.10 27.82 -7.95
C ALA A 88 7.42 28.55 -7.61
N MET A 89 8.51 27.83 -7.28
CA MET A 89 9.80 28.44 -6.98
C MET A 89 10.48 28.94 -8.27
N ARG A 90 10.61 30.28 -8.38
CA ARG A 90 11.08 31.03 -9.57
C ARG A 90 12.47 30.63 -10.11
N ASN A 91 13.36 30.04 -9.30
CA ASN A 91 14.72 29.70 -9.71
C ASN A 91 14.92 28.17 -9.70
N LYS A 92 14.45 27.51 -10.76
CA LYS A 92 14.58 26.06 -10.98
C LYS A 92 16.03 25.63 -11.33
N THR A 93 16.92 26.58 -11.61
CA THR A 93 18.19 26.31 -12.28
C THR A 93 19.32 25.77 -11.40
N ASP A 94 19.23 25.85 -10.06
CA ASP A 94 20.34 25.42 -9.17
C ASP A 94 19.85 24.76 -7.85
N ARG A 95 18.59 24.30 -7.78
CA ARG A 95 18.04 23.71 -6.55
C ARG A 95 17.61 22.27 -6.80
N THR A 96 18.20 21.34 -6.05
CA THR A 96 17.71 19.97 -5.91
C THR A 96 16.34 19.96 -5.24
N ASP A 97 15.48 19.03 -5.64
CA ASP A 97 14.12 18.89 -5.10
C ASP A 97 14.16 18.72 -3.56
N ALA A 98 15.18 18.03 -3.04
CA ALA A 98 15.45 17.90 -1.60
C ALA A 98 15.54 19.26 -0.87
N ARG A 99 16.18 20.27 -1.46
CA ARG A 99 16.26 21.62 -0.87
C ARG A 99 14.91 22.31 -0.87
N GLY A 100 14.12 22.13 -1.93
CA GLY A 100 12.77 22.65 -2.00
C GLY A 100 11.86 22.01 -0.95
N ILE A 101 11.95 20.69 -0.77
CA ILE A 101 11.25 19.93 0.28
C ILE A 101 11.62 20.45 1.68
N ALA A 102 12.91 20.68 1.94
CA ALA A 102 13.38 21.26 3.21
C ALA A 102 12.77 22.64 3.47
N GLN A 103 12.66 23.46 2.41
CA GLN A 103 12.07 24.80 2.47
C GLN A 103 10.55 24.78 2.70
N VAL A 104 9.84 23.81 2.11
CA VAL A 104 8.40 23.59 2.38
C VAL A 104 8.20 23.15 3.82
N LEU A 105 9.03 22.22 4.32
CA LEU A 105 8.98 21.80 5.72
C LEU A 105 9.24 22.98 6.68
N ARG A 106 10.23 23.82 6.37
CA ARG A 106 10.58 25.02 7.16
C ARG A 106 9.45 26.04 7.19
N SER A 107 8.73 26.23 6.07
CA SER A 107 7.65 27.23 6.02
C SER A 107 6.45 26.82 6.86
N GLY A 108 6.21 25.51 7.03
CA GLY A 108 5.02 24.98 7.68
C GLY A 108 3.77 24.98 6.78
N TRP A 109 3.88 25.41 5.52
CA TRP A 109 2.76 25.49 4.58
C TRP A 109 2.62 24.17 3.78
N PHE A 110 2.27 23.10 4.48
CA PHE A 110 2.03 21.78 3.90
C PHE A 110 0.89 21.05 4.62
N SER A 111 0.35 20.03 3.96
CA SER A 111 -0.58 19.07 4.57
C SER A 111 0.20 17.82 4.93
N GLU A 112 0.12 17.40 6.18
CA GLU A 112 0.74 16.15 6.64
C GLU A 112 -0.10 14.95 6.21
N VAL A 113 0.57 13.93 5.70
CA VAL A 113 -0.03 12.65 5.31
C VAL A 113 0.11 11.67 6.47
N PHE A 114 -1.02 11.17 6.95
CA PHE A 114 -1.06 10.12 7.94
C PHE A 114 -0.47 8.81 7.38
N ILE A 115 0.64 8.37 7.97
CA ILE A 115 1.25 7.08 7.69
C ILE A 115 0.61 6.03 8.60
N LYS A 116 -0.02 5.02 8.00
CA LYS A 116 -0.67 3.93 8.73
C LYS A 116 0.37 3.03 9.40
N SER A 117 -0.01 2.46 10.54
CA SER A 117 0.76 1.50 11.32
C SER A 117 1.28 0.33 10.47
N ARG A 118 2.41 -0.24 10.90
CA ARG A 118 2.99 -1.42 10.26
C ARG A 118 2.01 -2.59 10.29
N GLU A 119 1.26 -2.70 11.38
CA GLU A 119 0.21 -3.69 11.60
C GLU A 119 -0.94 -3.51 10.59
N ALA A 120 -1.45 -2.28 10.41
CA ALA A 120 -2.49 -2.00 9.42
C ALA A 120 -2.02 -2.30 7.99
N HIS A 121 -0.76 -2.00 7.67
CA HIS A 121 -0.20 -2.35 6.37
C HIS A 121 -0.03 -3.86 6.17
N ALA A 122 0.40 -4.60 7.19
CA ALA A 122 0.47 -6.07 7.11
C ALA A 122 -0.91 -6.69 6.87
N VAL A 123 -1.94 -6.17 7.52
CA VAL A 123 -3.34 -6.57 7.30
C VAL A 123 -3.80 -6.21 5.87
N ARG A 124 -3.49 -5.00 5.39
CA ARG A 124 -3.81 -4.59 4.01
C ARG A 124 -3.10 -5.49 3.00
N ALA A 125 -1.83 -5.82 3.19
CA ALA A 125 -1.08 -6.73 2.32
C ALA A 125 -1.76 -8.10 2.25
N LEU A 126 -2.15 -8.66 3.40
CA LEU A 126 -2.89 -9.93 3.44
C LEU A 126 -4.23 -9.86 2.67
N LEU A 127 -5.02 -8.79 2.87
CA LEU A 127 -6.28 -8.57 2.16
C LEU A 127 -6.07 -8.42 0.64
N SER A 128 -5.06 -7.66 0.22
CA SER A 128 -4.70 -7.45 -1.18
C SER A 128 -4.23 -8.73 -1.85
N SER A 129 -3.37 -9.52 -1.18
CA SER A 129 -2.95 -10.83 -1.69
C SER A 129 -4.14 -11.77 -1.86
N ARG A 130 -5.06 -11.82 -0.88
CA ARG A 130 -6.29 -12.61 -0.99
C ARG A 130 -7.12 -12.19 -2.21
N LYS A 131 -7.34 -10.88 -2.39
CA LYS A 131 -8.11 -10.30 -3.52
C LYS A 131 -7.43 -10.61 -4.86
N ALA A 132 -6.11 -10.48 -4.94
CA ALA A 132 -5.33 -10.76 -6.14
C ALA A 132 -5.46 -12.23 -6.58
N ILE A 133 -5.25 -13.17 -5.66
CA ILE A 133 -5.38 -14.60 -5.97
C ILE A 133 -6.83 -14.97 -6.31
N GLN A 134 -7.82 -14.41 -5.60
CA GLN A 134 -9.24 -14.61 -5.92
C GLN A 134 -9.54 -14.17 -7.36
N LYS A 135 -9.06 -12.99 -7.76
CA LYS A 135 -9.24 -12.48 -9.13
C LYS A 135 -8.62 -13.43 -10.15
N LYS A 136 -7.40 -13.91 -9.91
CA LYS A 136 -6.76 -14.89 -10.82
C LYS A 136 -7.53 -16.20 -10.93
N CYS A 137 -8.13 -16.71 -9.84
CA CYS A 137 -9.00 -17.89 -9.90
C CYS A 137 -10.23 -17.65 -10.78
N ILE A 138 -10.82 -16.46 -10.70
CA ILE A 138 -11.97 -16.05 -11.51
C ILE A 138 -11.57 -15.90 -12.98
N ASP A 139 -10.44 -15.24 -13.25
CA ASP A 139 -9.92 -15.01 -14.60
C ASP A 139 -9.70 -16.35 -15.31
N LEU A 140 -9.03 -17.32 -14.68
CA LEU A 140 -8.83 -18.66 -15.25
C LEU A 140 -10.15 -19.41 -15.46
N ALA A 141 -11.10 -19.31 -14.52
CA ALA A 141 -12.41 -19.94 -14.68
C ALA A 141 -13.20 -19.32 -15.84
N ASN A 142 -13.02 -18.03 -16.11
CA ASN A 142 -13.64 -17.34 -17.24
C ASN A 142 -12.96 -17.69 -18.56
N GLU A 143 -11.63 -17.84 -18.57
CA GLU A 143 -10.87 -18.30 -19.73
C GLU A 143 -11.35 -19.68 -20.19
N VAL A 144 -11.43 -20.65 -19.26
CA VAL A 144 -11.94 -21.99 -19.55
C VAL A 144 -13.38 -21.94 -20.06
N ARG A 145 -14.26 -21.13 -19.44
CA ARG A 145 -15.64 -20.93 -19.94
C ARG A 145 -15.66 -20.33 -21.35
N GLY A 146 -14.76 -19.39 -21.65
CA GLY A 146 -14.64 -18.76 -22.95
C GLY A 146 -14.26 -19.76 -24.03
N LEU A 147 -13.25 -20.58 -23.75
CA LEU A 147 -12.78 -21.61 -24.67
C LEU A 147 -13.85 -22.67 -24.93
N PHE A 148 -14.56 -23.17 -23.92
CA PHE A 148 -15.69 -24.08 -24.11
C PHE A 148 -16.74 -23.54 -25.09
N ARG A 149 -17.04 -22.24 -25.05
CA ARG A 149 -18.02 -21.60 -25.96
C ARG A 149 -17.57 -21.64 -27.42
N VAL A 150 -16.27 -21.57 -27.70
CA VAL A 150 -15.73 -21.65 -29.06
C VAL A 150 -16.06 -23.00 -29.70
N PHE A 151 -16.02 -24.07 -28.91
CA PHE A 151 -16.32 -25.44 -29.34
C PHE A 151 -17.82 -25.80 -29.20
N GLY A 152 -18.69 -24.82 -28.98
CA GLY A 152 -20.14 -25.02 -28.84
C GLY A 152 -20.57 -25.68 -27.52
N LEU A 153 -19.63 -25.94 -26.61
CA LEU A 153 -19.91 -26.52 -25.30
C LEU A 153 -20.34 -25.43 -24.31
N ARG A 154 -21.34 -25.74 -23.48
CA ARG A 154 -21.85 -24.82 -22.45
C ARG A 154 -21.72 -25.46 -21.08
N LEU A 155 -20.82 -24.90 -20.26
CA LEU A 155 -20.79 -25.22 -18.84
C LEU A 155 -22.09 -24.72 -18.16
N PRO A 156 -22.57 -25.40 -17.11
CA PRO A 156 -23.72 -24.95 -16.35
C PRO A 156 -23.59 -23.50 -15.90
N SER A 157 -24.69 -22.74 -15.94
CA SER A 157 -24.71 -21.30 -15.67
C SER A 157 -24.23 -20.94 -14.25
N ARG A 158 -24.33 -21.88 -13.31
CA ARG A 158 -23.84 -21.75 -11.94
C ARG A 158 -22.92 -22.92 -11.62
N VAL A 159 -21.63 -22.61 -11.59
CA VAL A 159 -20.61 -23.50 -11.02
C VAL A 159 -19.89 -22.69 -9.98
N ASP A 160 -20.04 -23.10 -8.71
CA ASP A 160 -19.36 -22.47 -7.60
C ASP A 160 -17.85 -22.57 -7.78
N GLN A 161 -17.14 -21.54 -7.35
CA GLN A 161 -15.68 -21.48 -7.49
C GLN A 161 -14.98 -22.68 -6.81
N GLY A 162 -15.58 -23.23 -5.74
CA GLY A 162 -15.03 -24.39 -5.03
C GLY A 162 -15.21 -25.72 -5.74
N SER A 163 -16.25 -25.88 -6.55
CA SER A 163 -16.54 -27.12 -7.28
C SER A 163 -16.19 -27.01 -8.77
N PHE A 164 -15.52 -25.94 -9.20
CA PHE A 164 -15.31 -25.65 -10.62
C PHE A 164 -14.40 -26.67 -11.27
N ASP A 165 -13.22 -26.94 -10.70
CA ASP A 165 -12.28 -27.87 -11.31
C ASP A 165 -12.85 -29.30 -11.35
N GLU A 166 -13.48 -29.75 -10.26
CA GLU A 166 -14.10 -31.08 -10.16
C GLU A 166 -15.19 -31.30 -11.22
N ARG A 167 -15.98 -30.27 -11.52
CA ARG A 167 -17.07 -30.37 -12.51
C ARG A 167 -16.59 -30.21 -13.95
N VAL A 168 -15.54 -29.43 -14.17
CA VAL A 168 -15.08 -29.06 -15.52
C VAL A 168 -14.03 -30.04 -16.04
N ARG A 169 -13.18 -30.59 -15.16
CA ARG A 169 -12.10 -31.50 -15.55
C ARG A 169 -12.59 -32.72 -16.34
N PRO A 170 -13.64 -33.46 -15.91
CA PRO A 170 -14.11 -34.61 -16.69
C PRO A 170 -14.63 -34.24 -18.09
N LEU A 171 -15.17 -33.02 -18.25
CA LEU A 171 -15.63 -32.52 -19.55
C LEU A 171 -14.46 -32.17 -20.48
N VAL A 172 -13.36 -31.69 -19.91
CA VAL A 172 -12.12 -31.43 -20.64
C VAL A 172 -11.43 -32.73 -21.04
N GLU A 173 -11.37 -33.70 -20.13
CA GLU A 173 -10.71 -35.00 -20.38
C GLU A 173 -11.46 -35.85 -21.43
N ALA A 174 -12.77 -35.65 -21.57
CA ALA A 174 -13.57 -36.32 -22.59
C ALA A 174 -13.30 -35.85 -24.03
N ASP A 175 -12.62 -34.70 -24.21
CA ASP A 175 -12.31 -34.11 -25.51
C ASP A 175 -10.78 -34.02 -25.70
N PRO A 176 -10.18 -34.91 -26.52
CA PRO A 176 -8.73 -34.93 -26.72
C PRO A 176 -8.14 -33.62 -27.23
N ASP A 177 -8.86 -32.90 -28.10
CA ASP A 177 -8.40 -31.64 -28.71
C ASP A 177 -8.36 -30.50 -27.68
N LEU A 178 -9.32 -30.50 -26.75
CA LEU A 178 -9.38 -29.53 -25.66
C LEU A 178 -8.45 -29.87 -24.49
N SER A 179 -8.22 -31.16 -24.24
CA SER A 179 -7.50 -31.65 -23.07
C SER A 179 -6.09 -31.06 -22.94
N HIS A 180 -5.36 -30.98 -24.06
CA HIS A 180 -3.99 -30.46 -24.09
C HIS A 180 -3.90 -28.98 -23.72
N ALA A 181 -4.90 -28.17 -24.09
CA ALA A 181 -4.90 -26.73 -23.82
C ALA A 181 -5.50 -26.38 -22.45
N LEU A 182 -6.54 -27.10 -22.02
CA LEU A 182 -7.35 -26.70 -20.86
C LEU A 182 -6.93 -27.36 -19.55
N LEU A 183 -6.37 -28.58 -19.57
CA LEU A 183 -5.90 -29.24 -18.34
C LEU A 183 -4.83 -28.44 -17.60
N PRO A 184 -3.80 -27.85 -18.26
CA PRO A 184 -2.81 -27.02 -17.58
C PRO A 184 -3.42 -25.79 -16.90
N LEU A 185 -4.47 -25.19 -17.50
CA LEU A 185 -5.18 -24.05 -16.89
C LEU A 185 -5.95 -24.46 -15.64
N LEU A 186 -6.58 -25.64 -15.66
CA LEU A 186 -7.24 -26.21 -14.48
C LEU A 186 -6.23 -26.56 -13.39
N ASP A 187 -5.07 -27.12 -13.73
CA ASP A 187 -4.01 -27.43 -12.76
C ASP A 187 -3.49 -26.16 -12.07
N ALA A 188 -3.22 -25.10 -12.84
CA ALA A 188 -2.85 -23.79 -12.30
C ALA A 188 -3.94 -23.21 -11.39
N ARG A 189 -5.20 -23.34 -11.80
CA ARG A 189 -6.34 -22.87 -11.01
C ARG A 189 -6.48 -23.62 -9.68
N VAL A 190 -6.26 -24.93 -9.64
CA VAL A 190 -6.29 -25.73 -8.39
C VAL A 190 -5.27 -25.19 -7.37
N VAL A 191 -4.04 -24.91 -7.80
CA VAL A 191 -2.99 -24.36 -6.94
C VAL A 191 -3.37 -22.96 -6.42
N LEU A 192 -3.87 -22.10 -7.30
CA LEU A 192 -4.33 -20.76 -6.93
C LEU A 192 -5.52 -20.82 -5.97
N TYR A 193 -6.47 -21.74 -6.18
CA TYR A 193 -7.64 -21.87 -5.32
C TYR A 193 -7.27 -22.36 -3.91
N LYS A 194 -6.33 -23.32 -3.81
CA LYS A 194 -5.76 -23.73 -2.52
C LYS A 194 -5.10 -22.56 -1.79
N THR A 195 -4.33 -21.75 -2.52
CA THR A 195 -3.68 -20.55 -1.99
C THR A 195 -4.70 -19.50 -1.53
N TYR A 196 -5.76 -19.27 -2.31
CA TYR A 196 -6.86 -18.40 -1.95
C TYR A 196 -7.55 -18.84 -0.66
N ARG A 197 -7.84 -20.15 -0.51
CA ARG A 197 -8.47 -20.72 0.68
C ARG A 197 -7.64 -20.49 1.93
N GLU A 198 -6.33 -20.64 1.83
CA GLU A 198 -5.41 -20.36 2.94
C GLU A 198 -5.40 -18.87 3.31
N LEU A 199 -5.30 -17.97 2.32
CA LEU A 199 -5.35 -16.52 2.56
C LEU A 199 -6.71 -16.10 3.14
N ASP A 200 -7.82 -16.65 2.65
CA ASP A 200 -9.16 -16.40 3.16
C ASP A 200 -9.31 -16.85 4.62
N ARG A 201 -8.75 -18.01 4.97
CA ARG A 201 -8.70 -18.50 6.36
C ARG A 201 -7.91 -17.54 7.25
N ARG A 202 -6.72 -17.09 6.81
CA ARG A 202 -5.90 -16.14 7.57
C ARG A 202 -6.61 -14.82 7.80
N VAL A 203 -7.28 -14.27 6.78
CA VAL A 203 -8.09 -13.04 6.90
C VAL A 203 -9.21 -13.22 7.92
N LYS A 204 -9.96 -14.33 7.84
CA LYS A 204 -11.04 -14.64 8.79
C LYS A 204 -10.53 -14.78 10.22
N GLN A 205 -9.39 -15.45 10.40
CA GLN A 205 -8.75 -15.63 11.71
C GLN A 205 -8.23 -14.31 12.30
N ALA A 206 -7.69 -13.42 11.47
CA ALA A 206 -7.28 -12.09 11.90
C ALA A 206 -8.49 -11.28 12.36
N ALA A 207 -9.58 -11.28 11.60
CA ALA A 207 -10.82 -10.59 11.96
C ALA A 207 -11.45 -11.16 13.24
N SER A 208 -11.41 -12.47 13.46
CA SER A 208 -12.00 -13.10 14.65
C SER A 208 -11.19 -12.87 15.94
N ARG A 209 -9.93 -12.42 15.83
CA ARG A 209 -9.04 -12.14 16.96
C ARG A 209 -9.01 -10.66 17.35
N ASP A 210 -9.65 -9.80 16.56
CA ASP A 210 -9.69 -8.36 16.78
C ASP A 210 -11.08 -7.97 17.34
N GLU A 211 -11.11 -7.43 18.57
CA GLU A 211 -12.35 -7.07 19.25
C GLU A 211 -13.21 -6.04 18.50
N ILE A 212 -12.56 -5.11 17.80
CA ILE A 212 -13.24 -4.09 17.01
C ILE A 212 -13.91 -4.75 15.79
N CYS A 213 -13.22 -5.68 15.14
CA CYS A 213 -13.78 -6.47 14.04
C CYS A 213 -14.95 -7.33 14.50
N LEU A 214 -14.88 -7.94 15.69
CA LEU A 214 -16.00 -8.68 16.28
C LEU A 214 -17.23 -7.77 16.46
N ARG A 215 -17.05 -6.54 16.96
CA ARG A 215 -18.13 -5.55 17.08
C ARG A 215 -18.69 -5.15 15.71
N PHE A 216 -17.85 -4.95 14.70
CA PHE A 216 -18.30 -4.65 13.34
C PHE A 216 -19.13 -5.79 12.75
N MET A 217 -18.73 -7.04 12.97
CA MET A 217 -19.45 -8.22 12.46
C MET A 217 -20.80 -8.47 13.15
N ALA A 218 -21.11 -7.79 14.26
CA ALA A 218 -22.45 -7.80 14.83
C ALA A 218 -23.45 -7.00 13.98
N ILE A 219 -22.98 -6.13 13.08
CA ILE A 219 -23.83 -5.37 12.17
C ILE A 219 -24.32 -6.30 11.04
N PRO A 220 -25.64 -6.38 10.76
CA PRO A 220 -26.16 -7.19 9.67
C PRO A 220 -25.49 -6.86 8.32
N GLY A 221 -25.00 -7.89 7.63
CA GLY A 221 -24.32 -7.76 6.34
C GLY A 221 -22.82 -7.46 6.41
N VAL A 222 -22.24 -7.25 7.60
CA VAL A 222 -20.80 -7.03 7.77
C VAL A 222 -20.09 -8.35 8.07
N GLY A 223 -19.35 -8.85 7.09
CA GLY A 223 -18.50 -10.05 7.25
C GLY A 223 -17.06 -9.74 7.67
N PRO A 224 -16.25 -10.78 7.97
CA PRO A 224 -14.88 -10.63 8.46
C PRO A 224 -13.96 -9.87 7.52
N ILE A 225 -14.12 -10.04 6.20
CA ILE A 225 -13.33 -9.32 5.19
C ILE A 225 -13.65 -7.82 5.25
N ALA A 226 -14.93 -7.46 5.30
CA ALA A 226 -15.37 -6.06 5.35
C ALA A 226 -14.93 -5.39 6.66
N ALA A 227 -15.13 -6.06 7.80
CA ALA A 227 -14.72 -5.59 9.12
C ALA A 227 -13.21 -5.32 9.17
N LEU A 228 -12.40 -6.30 8.76
CA LEU A 228 -10.93 -6.18 8.81
C LEU A 228 -10.42 -5.12 7.83
N THR A 229 -11.03 -5.01 6.64
CA THR A 229 -10.69 -3.97 5.66
C THR A 229 -10.95 -2.58 6.23
N PHE A 230 -12.10 -2.38 6.86
CA PHE A 230 -12.45 -1.11 7.47
C PHE A 230 -11.51 -0.78 8.64
N ARG A 231 -11.25 -1.75 9.53
CA ARG A 231 -10.34 -1.60 10.67
C ARG A 231 -8.94 -1.16 10.22
N ALA A 232 -8.40 -1.78 9.18
CA ALA A 232 -7.07 -1.47 8.64
C ALA A 232 -7.02 -0.17 7.83
N ALA A 233 -8.14 0.25 7.22
CA ALA A 233 -8.22 1.53 6.52
C ALA A 233 -8.30 2.72 7.49
N VAL A 234 -9.05 2.57 8.58
CA VAL A 234 -9.15 3.57 9.64
C VAL A 234 -7.82 3.68 10.41
N ASP A 235 -7.28 2.53 10.84
CA ASP A 235 -6.06 2.35 11.64
C ASP A 235 -6.09 3.07 12.99
N ASP A 236 -6.05 4.40 13.00
CA ASP A 236 -6.27 5.23 14.19
C ASP A 236 -7.59 6.02 14.05
N PRO A 237 -8.62 5.74 14.85
CA PRO A 237 -9.86 6.49 14.80
C PRO A 237 -9.74 7.93 15.36
N ALA A 238 -8.78 8.19 16.25
CA ALA A 238 -8.61 9.50 16.89
C ALA A 238 -8.17 10.59 15.90
N ARG A 239 -7.63 10.20 14.73
CA ARG A 239 -7.26 11.14 13.65
C ARG A 239 -8.46 11.81 12.98
N PHE A 240 -9.67 11.34 13.23
CA PHE A 240 -10.88 11.87 12.59
C PHE A 240 -11.68 12.74 13.55
N THR A 241 -11.97 13.97 13.13
CA THR A 241 -12.81 14.91 13.88
C THR A 241 -14.31 14.59 13.77
N SER A 242 -14.74 13.82 12.76
CA SER A 242 -16.13 13.39 12.61
C SER A 242 -16.25 12.12 11.76
N SER A 243 -17.37 11.40 11.86
CA SER A 243 -17.64 10.20 11.06
C SER A 243 -17.71 10.47 9.54
N ARG A 244 -18.04 11.70 9.13
CA ARG A 244 -18.15 12.08 7.70
C ARG A 244 -16.79 12.09 6.99
N THR A 245 -15.70 12.40 7.71
CA THR A 245 -14.36 12.45 7.14
C THR A 245 -13.75 11.07 6.93
N VAL A 246 -14.29 10.05 7.61
CA VAL A 246 -13.85 8.65 7.49
C VAL A 246 -14.09 8.11 6.08
N ALA A 247 -15.29 8.33 5.51
CA ALA A 247 -15.67 7.80 4.20
C ALA A 247 -14.74 8.28 3.06
N GLY A 248 -14.33 9.56 3.11
CA GLY A 248 -13.38 10.13 2.14
C GLY A 248 -11.98 9.51 2.23
N SER A 249 -11.50 9.25 3.45
CA SER A 249 -10.18 8.63 3.68
C SER A 249 -10.12 7.16 3.26
N ILE A 250 -11.23 6.42 3.41
CA ILE A 250 -11.30 5.00 3.03
C ILE A 250 -11.34 4.83 1.51
N ARG A 251 -12.06 5.69 0.77
CA ARG A 251 -12.10 5.61 -0.70
C ARG A 251 -10.70 5.65 -1.31
N ASN A 252 -9.85 6.58 -0.88
CA ASN A 252 -8.46 6.66 -1.38
C ASN A 252 -7.60 5.45 -0.98
N SER A 253 -7.87 4.83 0.18
CA SER A 253 -7.14 3.62 0.62
C SER A 253 -7.56 2.34 -0.12
N VAL A 254 -8.75 2.30 -0.74
CA VAL A 254 -9.23 1.14 -1.52
C VAL A 254 -8.64 1.11 -2.94
N TYR A 255 -8.18 2.25 -3.46
CA TYR A 255 -7.53 2.36 -4.79
C TYR A 255 -6.01 2.17 -4.77
N GLU A 256 -5.38 2.14 -3.58
CA GLU A 256 -3.96 1.79 -3.40
C GLU A 256 -3.72 0.27 -3.31
N THR A 257 -4.72 -0.56 -3.63
CA THR A 257 -4.68 -2.04 -3.59
C THR A 257 -5.38 -2.69 -4.77
#